data_AF-A0A7Y5GU79-F1
#
_entry.id   AF-A0A7Y5GU79-F1
#
_cell.length_a   1.000
_cell.length_b   1.000
_cell.length_c   1.000
_cell.angle_alpha   90.00
_cell.angle_beta   90.00
_cell.angle_gamma   90.00
#
_symmetry.space_group_name_H-M   'P 1'
#
loop_
_entity.id
_entity.type
_entity.pdbx_description
1 polymer ?
#
loop_
_entity_poly.entity_id
_entity_poly.type
_entity_poly.pdbx_seq_one_letter_code
_entity_poly.pdbx_strand_id
1 'polypeptide(L)'
;MKNCTGANSLWADGAACATGCETISDEGKPGDVKFDTIQCRLYHVGAPAFADAGTHCSHAGANPTDFCIGDPAEFQFATALPTDYVKKDRMGMPAVATVLIKNKSDYNTSTPEDDVAFKFAAEILESLTALHTALDDDLVGLGLTPCSMEDTDKDGLPNCADQEVAPGLPVVSLVVPDTLKIDPTAPAGFPNGRRLADPVVDITLSVIMLDLTTHAANALVGVNPKTNDKGVEGAFLSEFPYVHPPHTP
;
A
#
# COMPACT_ATOMS: atom_id res chain seq x y z
N MET A 1 10.29 -39.48 24.08
CA MET A 1 9.31 -39.48 22.97
C MET A 1 8.19 -40.48 23.26
N LYS A 2 7.19 -40.10 24.07
CA LYS A 2 6.12 -41.02 24.47
C LYS A 2 4.88 -40.93 23.57
N ASN A 3 4.54 -39.72 23.11
CA ASN A 3 3.31 -39.46 22.37
C ASN A 3 3.53 -39.41 20.84
N CYS A 4 4.69 -38.91 20.41
CA CYS A 4 5.09 -38.83 19.00
C CYS A 4 5.98 -40.01 18.63
N THR A 5 5.36 -41.08 18.13
CA THR A 5 6.03 -42.35 17.78
C THR A 5 5.53 -42.88 16.42
N GLY A 6 6.19 -43.90 15.88
CA GLY A 6 5.81 -44.49 14.59
C GLY A 6 5.85 -43.47 13.45
N ALA A 7 4.77 -43.36 12.68
CA ALA A 7 4.65 -42.39 11.59
C ALA A 7 4.72 -40.92 12.08
N ASN A 8 4.46 -40.67 13.36
CA ASN A 8 4.52 -39.35 13.99
C ASN A 8 5.84 -39.13 14.74
N SER A 9 6.85 -39.99 14.56
CA SER A 9 8.15 -39.82 15.23
C SER A 9 8.88 -38.60 14.66
N LEU A 10 9.29 -37.68 15.54
CA LEU A 10 9.94 -36.42 15.17
C LEU A 10 11.47 -36.51 15.21
N TRP A 11 11.99 -37.43 16.01
CA TRP A 11 13.42 -37.64 16.21
C TRP A 11 13.75 -39.12 16.12
N ALA A 12 15.00 -39.43 15.77
CA ALA A 12 15.47 -40.80 15.68
C ALA A 12 15.47 -41.50 17.04
N ASP A 13 15.91 -40.80 18.08
CA ASP A 13 15.96 -41.26 19.46
C ASP A 13 15.91 -40.09 20.46
N GLY A 14 15.98 -40.42 21.76
CA GLY A 14 15.97 -39.41 22.82
C GLY A 14 17.22 -38.53 22.85
N ALA A 15 18.36 -39.01 22.36
CA ALA A 15 19.59 -38.23 22.31
C ALA A 15 19.52 -37.19 21.18
N ALA A 16 19.05 -37.58 19.99
CA ALA A 16 18.79 -36.67 18.89
C ALA A 16 17.76 -35.59 19.27
N CYS A 17 16.72 -35.97 20.01
CA CYS A 17 15.76 -35.02 20.56
C CYS A 17 16.43 -34.02 21.51
N ALA A 18 17.26 -34.48 22.46
CA ALA A 18 17.93 -33.60 23.43
C ALA A 18 18.87 -32.61 22.73
N THR A 19 19.68 -33.08 21.77
CA THR A 19 20.56 -32.22 20.97
C THR A 19 19.78 -31.20 20.14
N GLY A 20 18.65 -31.59 19.54
CA GLY A 20 17.79 -30.65 18.82
C GLY A 20 17.13 -29.61 19.72
N CYS A 21 16.79 -29.97 20.95
CA CYS A 21 16.24 -29.03 21.92
C CYS A 21 17.23 -27.93 22.32
N GLU A 22 18.53 -28.21 22.35
CA GLU A 22 19.56 -27.22 22.69
C GLU A 22 19.70 -26.11 21.65
N THR A 23 19.22 -26.33 20.41
CA THR A 23 19.27 -25.33 19.34
C THR A 23 18.01 -24.47 19.23
N ILE A 24 17.01 -24.72 20.07
CA ILE A 24 15.71 -24.04 20.05
C ILE A 24 15.65 -23.06 21.22
N SER A 25 15.12 -21.86 20.98
CA SER A 25 14.96 -20.82 22.02
C SER A 25 14.17 -21.34 23.23
N ASP A 26 14.63 -21.02 24.43
CA ASP A 26 13.95 -21.31 25.70
C ASP A 26 13.31 -20.08 26.35
N GLU A 27 13.18 -18.99 25.59
CA GLU A 27 12.59 -17.73 26.07
C GLU A 27 11.06 -17.76 26.18
N GLY A 28 10.42 -18.85 25.74
CA GLY A 28 8.97 -19.04 25.83
C GLY A 28 8.46 -19.26 27.26
N LYS A 29 7.14 -19.18 27.42
CA LYS A 29 6.45 -19.42 28.70
C LYS A 29 5.83 -20.82 28.73
N PRO A 30 5.84 -21.51 29.88
CA PRO A 30 5.14 -22.78 30.03
C PRO A 30 3.67 -22.66 29.61
N GLY A 31 3.25 -23.54 28.69
CA GLY A 31 1.89 -23.54 28.16
C GLY A 31 1.69 -22.69 26.90
N ASP A 32 2.74 -22.06 26.38
CA ASP A 32 2.68 -21.43 25.06
C ASP A 32 2.24 -22.45 24.01
N VAL A 33 1.29 -22.03 23.17
CA VAL A 33 0.72 -22.87 22.10
C VAL A 33 1.21 -22.47 20.72
N LYS A 34 2.05 -21.42 20.67
CA LYS A 34 2.61 -20.81 19.48
C LYS A 34 4.03 -20.28 19.76
N PHE A 35 4.73 -19.88 18.71
CA PHE A 35 6.11 -19.34 18.69
C PHE A 35 7.22 -20.39 18.70
N ASP A 36 8.36 -20.11 18.05
CA ASP A 36 9.49 -21.05 17.93
C ASP A 36 10.32 -21.13 19.22
N THR A 37 9.71 -21.76 20.22
CA THR A 37 10.29 -21.97 21.54
C THR A 37 10.16 -23.42 21.97
N ILE A 38 11.03 -23.86 22.87
CA ILE A 38 10.95 -25.19 23.44
C ILE A 38 9.64 -25.37 24.22
N GLN A 39 9.10 -24.31 24.83
CA GLN A 39 7.85 -24.35 25.58
C GLN A 39 6.64 -24.62 24.68
N CYS A 40 6.59 -24.01 23.48
CA CYS A 40 5.58 -24.34 22.48
C CYS A 40 5.67 -25.80 22.04
N ARG A 41 6.88 -26.28 21.76
CA ARG A 41 7.09 -27.66 21.30
C ARG A 41 6.75 -28.68 22.39
N LEU A 42 7.10 -28.38 23.64
CA LEU A 42 6.72 -29.17 24.82
C LEU A 42 5.21 -29.22 25.02
N TYR A 43 4.49 -28.10 24.78
CA TYR A 43 3.03 -28.10 24.78
C TYR A 43 2.50 -29.10 23.75
N HIS A 44 2.94 -29.01 22.48
CA HIS A 44 2.41 -29.86 21.41
C HIS A 44 2.78 -31.34 21.56
N VAL A 45 3.99 -31.72 21.99
CA VAL A 45 4.33 -33.15 22.27
C VAL A 45 3.72 -33.69 23.55
N GLY A 46 3.14 -32.83 24.39
CA GLY A 46 2.57 -33.15 25.70
C GLY A 46 1.16 -33.73 25.62
N ALA A 47 0.22 -33.12 26.34
CA ALA A 47 -1.18 -33.53 26.39
C ALA A 47 -1.90 -33.51 25.01
N PRO A 48 -1.68 -32.51 24.13
CA PRO A 48 -2.25 -32.49 22.78
C PRO A 48 -1.83 -33.69 21.93
N ALA A 49 -0.54 -34.00 21.81
CA ALA A 49 -0.09 -35.20 21.09
C ALA A 49 -0.53 -36.52 21.76
N PHE A 50 -0.78 -36.52 23.07
CA PHE A 50 -1.40 -37.69 23.70
C PHE A 50 -2.84 -37.91 23.24
N ALA A 51 -3.60 -36.83 23.03
CA ALA A 51 -4.98 -36.90 22.55
C ALA A 51 -5.07 -37.15 21.03
N ASP A 52 -4.23 -36.48 20.24
CA ASP A 52 -4.16 -36.63 18.79
C ASP A 52 -2.73 -36.37 18.28
N ALA A 53 -1.94 -37.44 18.20
CA ALA A 53 -0.58 -37.39 17.71
C ALA A 53 -0.49 -36.98 16.23
N GLY A 54 -1.51 -37.27 15.41
CA GLY A 54 -1.49 -36.98 13.97
C GLY A 54 -1.55 -35.48 13.69
N THR A 55 -2.34 -34.76 14.48
CA THR A 55 -2.45 -33.30 14.37
C THR A 55 -1.28 -32.59 15.05
N HIS A 56 -0.87 -33.02 16.26
CA HIS A 56 -0.01 -32.20 17.10
C HIS A 56 1.49 -32.46 16.98
N CYS A 57 1.93 -33.66 16.58
CA CYS A 57 3.36 -33.97 16.59
C CYS A 57 4.15 -33.14 15.57
N SER A 58 3.60 -32.88 14.37
CA SER A 58 4.29 -32.11 13.33
C SER A 58 4.67 -30.68 13.76
N HIS A 59 4.01 -30.14 14.78
CA HIS A 59 4.22 -28.79 15.26
C HIS A 59 5.41 -28.68 16.23
N ALA A 60 5.97 -29.82 16.66
CA ALA A 60 7.03 -29.86 17.65
C ALA A 60 8.38 -30.38 17.15
N GLY A 61 8.46 -30.82 15.89
CA GLY A 61 9.70 -31.32 15.27
C GLY A 61 10.66 -30.19 14.93
N ALA A 62 11.97 -30.48 14.77
CA ALA A 62 13.05 -29.52 14.52
C ALA A 62 12.63 -28.33 13.62
N ASN A 63 11.98 -28.67 12.51
CA ASN A 63 11.31 -27.74 11.60
C ASN A 63 9.78 -27.90 11.77
N PRO A 64 9.12 -27.04 12.57
CA PRO A 64 7.69 -27.12 12.83
C PRO A 64 6.89 -26.51 11.68
N THR A 65 5.64 -26.94 11.50
CA THR A 65 4.84 -26.52 10.33
C THR A 65 4.21 -25.14 10.50
N ASP A 66 3.49 -24.87 11.60
CA ASP A 66 2.64 -23.65 11.68
C ASP A 66 2.50 -23.00 13.06
N PHE A 67 2.55 -23.74 14.16
CA PHE A 67 2.26 -23.17 15.49
C PHE A 67 3.53 -22.72 16.21
N CYS A 68 4.57 -23.55 16.24
CA CYS A 68 5.83 -23.21 16.86
C CYS A 68 6.81 -22.55 15.88
N ILE A 69 6.34 -21.59 15.07
CA ILE A 69 7.18 -20.82 14.14
C ILE A 69 7.26 -19.36 14.61
N GLY A 70 8.44 -18.74 14.46
CA GLY A 70 8.71 -17.32 14.70
C GLY A 70 8.71 -16.87 16.17
N ASP A 71 9.41 -15.77 16.46
CA ASP A 71 9.41 -15.08 17.75
C ASP A 71 8.34 -13.95 17.75
N PRO A 72 7.58 -13.69 18.84
CA PRO A 72 6.76 -12.48 18.97
C PRO A 72 7.50 -11.14 18.79
N ALA A 73 8.84 -11.13 18.87
CA ALA A 73 9.70 -9.98 18.60
C ALA A 73 10.30 -9.96 17.18
N GLU A 74 10.18 -11.03 16.39
CA GLU A 74 10.72 -11.07 15.02
C GLU A 74 9.74 -10.44 14.03
N PHE A 75 9.86 -9.13 13.85
CA PHE A 75 9.56 -8.56 12.55
C PHE A 75 10.57 -9.12 11.54
N GLN A 76 10.16 -10.09 10.72
CA GLN A 76 10.95 -10.54 9.59
C GLN A 76 10.91 -9.46 8.50
N PHE A 77 11.81 -8.48 8.62
CA PHE A 77 12.04 -7.53 7.56
C PHE A 77 12.72 -8.24 6.37
N ALA A 78 12.26 -7.93 5.16
CA ALA A 78 12.87 -8.49 3.98
C ALA A 78 14.33 -8.02 3.88
N THR A 79 15.27 -8.97 3.85
CA THR A 79 16.72 -8.68 3.75
C THR A 79 17.21 -8.63 2.31
N ALA A 80 16.37 -8.98 1.34
CA ALA A 80 16.69 -8.84 -0.07
C ALA A 80 16.98 -7.36 -0.39
N LEU A 81 18.01 -7.13 -1.21
CA LEU A 81 18.36 -5.79 -1.62
C LEU A 81 17.23 -5.19 -2.49
N PRO A 82 17.06 -3.87 -2.54
CA PRO A 82 16.12 -3.23 -3.47
C PRO A 82 16.32 -3.68 -4.93
N THR A 83 17.57 -4.03 -5.31
CA THR A 83 17.94 -4.55 -6.63
C THR A 83 17.41 -5.96 -6.91
N ASP A 84 17.03 -6.71 -5.87
CA ASP A 84 16.47 -8.06 -6.00
C ASP A 84 14.97 -8.01 -6.34
N TYR A 85 14.34 -6.83 -6.18
CA TYR A 85 12.94 -6.60 -6.52
C TYR A 85 12.80 -5.96 -7.91
N VAL A 86 11.77 -6.39 -8.64
CA VAL A 86 11.36 -5.75 -9.89
C VAL A 86 10.22 -4.81 -9.59
N LYS A 87 10.37 -3.54 -9.95
CA LYS A 87 9.28 -2.57 -9.91
C LYS A 87 8.17 -3.02 -10.86
N LYS A 88 6.98 -3.29 -10.33
CA LYS A 88 5.81 -3.72 -11.11
C LYS A 88 4.76 -2.63 -11.25
N ASP A 89 4.71 -1.72 -10.29
CA ASP A 89 3.70 -0.68 -10.25
C ASP A 89 4.23 0.58 -9.57
N ARG A 90 3.67 1.73 -9.96
CA ARG A 90 4.01 3.06 -9.45
C ARG A 90 2.73 3.82 -9.13
N MET A 91 2.47 4.04 -7.85
CA MET A 91 1.27 4.74 -7.37
C MET A 91 1.65 5.95 -6.51
N GLY A 92 2.53 6.80 -7.06
CA GLY A 92 2.94 8.06 -6.44
C GLY A 92 1.72 8.95 -6.23
N MET A 93 1.16 9.44 -7.33
CA MET A 93 -0.12 10.12 -7.40
C MET A 93 -1.21 9.16 -7.90
N PRO A 94 -2.26 8.89 -7.10
CA PRO A 94 -3.25 7.84 -7.39
C PRO A 94 -3.92 7.92 -8.77
N ALA A 95 -4.08 9.10 -9.35
CA ALA A 95 -4.75 9.30 -10.63
C ALA A 95 -3.82 9.15 -11.85
N VAL A 96 -2.52 9.41 -11.72
CA VAL A 96 -1.61 9.49 -12.88
C VAL A 96 -1.43 8.12 -13.51
N ALA A 97 -0.87 7.19 -12.75
CA ALA A 97 -0.62 5.84 -13.21
C ALA A 97 -1.91 5.04 -13.47
N THR A 98 -3.06 5.45 -12.93
CA THR A 98 -4.35 4.78 -13.14
C THR A 98 -5.03 5.25 -14.43
N VAL A 99 -5.15 6.57 -14.62
CA VAL A 99 -6.00 7.17 -15.66
C VAL A 99 -5.18 7.84 -16.77
N LEU A 100 -4.10 8.55 -16.43
CA LEU A 100 -3.40 9.45 -17.36
C LEU A 100 -2.27 8.78 -18.15
N ILE A 101 -1.83 7.60 -17.70
CA ILE A 101 -0.80 6.80 -18.37
C ILE A 101 -1.44 5.66 -19.16
N LYS A 102 -1.19 5.60 -20.47
CA LYS A 102 -1.55 4.51 -21.40
C LYS A 102 -0.44 3.45 -21.45
N ASN A 103 0.84 3.85 -21.57
CA ASN A 103 2.00 2.95 -21.61
C ASN A 103 2.41 2.51 -20.19
N LYS A 104 1.59 1.67 -19.57
CA LYS A 104 1.80 1.18 -18.19
C LYS A 104 3.16 0.50 -18.00
N SER A 105 3.61 -0.28 -18.97
CA SER A 105 4.86 -1.06 -18.81
C SER A 105 6.09 -0.17 -18.75
N ASP A 106 6.24 0.79 -19.66
CA ASP A 106 7.37 1.72 -19.62
C ASP A 106 7.32 2.59 -18.35
N TYR A 107 6.14 3.13 -18.05
CA TYR A 107 5.91 3.93 -16.85
C TYR A 107 6.28 3.19 -15.57
N ASN A 108 5.77 1.97 -15.38
CA ASN A 108 6.01 1.19 -14.17
C ASN A 108 7.47 0.77 -13.98
N THR A 109 8.29 0.81 -15.04
CA THR A 109 9.73 0.50 -14.98
C THR A 109 10.63 1.73 -14.88
N SER A 110 10.08 2.95 -15.03
CA SER A 110 10.84 4.20 -15.00
C SER A 110 11.23 4.63 -13.58
N THR A 111 12.06 5.67 -13.47
CA THR A 111 12.56 6.21 -12.20
C THR A 111 12.01 7.62 -11.91
N PRO A 112 12.10 8.11 -10.65
CA PRO A 112 11.79 9.51 -10.34
C PRO A 112 12.57 10.53 -11.17
N GLU A 113 13.81 10.20 -11.57
CA GLU A 113 14.60 11.05 -12.47
C GLU A 113 13.95 11.17 -13.86
N ASP A 114 13.34 10.10 -14.37
CA ASP A 114 12.59 10.15 -15.64
C ASP A 114 11.35 11.05 -15.54
N ASP A 115 10.67 11.04 -14.38
CA ASP A 115 9.51 11.91 -14.16
C ASP A 115 9.94 13.38 -14.12
N VAL A 116 11.01 13.70 -13.38
CA VAL A 116 11.58 15.07 -13.33
C VAL A 116 12.10 15.50 -14.70
N ALA A 117 12.55 14.57 -15.54
CA ALA A 117 12.90 14.81 -16.94
C ALA A 117 11.68 14.93 -17.88
N PHE A 118 10.46 14.93 -17.34
CA PHE A 118 9.19 15.06 -18.06
C PHE A 118 8.94 13.97 -19.11
N LYS A 119 9.52 12.77 -18.95
CA LYS A 119 9.42 11.66 -19.91
C LYS A 119 7.97 11.35 -20.32
N PHE A 120 7.02 11.44 -19.39
CA PHE A 120 5.61 11.11 -19.61
C PHE A 120 4.69 12.35 -19.71
N ALA A 121 5.22 13.56 -19.68
CA ALA A 121 4.40 14.78 -19.65
C ALA A 121 3.48 14.89 -20.88
N ALA A 122 4.00 14.58 -22.07
CA ALA A 122 3.20 14.61 -23.30
C ALA A 122 2.02 13.64 -23.26
N GLU A 123 2.23 12.42 -22.78
CA GLU A 123 1.19 11.39 -22.66
C GLU A 123 0.13 11.77 -21.62
N ILE A 124 0.55 12.36 -20.50
CA ILE A 124 -0.35 12.87 -19.46
C ILE A 124 -1.22 14.00 -20.01
N LEU A 125 -0.63 14.97 -20.71
CA LEU A 125 -1.35 16.09 -21.33
C LEU A 125 -2.29 15.65 -22.44
N GLU A 126 -1.90 14.65 -23.24
CA GLU A 126 -2.78 14.05 -24.26
C GLU A 126 -4.00 13.37 -23.60
N SER A 127 -3.77 12.63 -22.51
CA SER A 127 -4.87 11.98 -21.77
C SER A 127 -5.78 13.00 -21.10
N LEU A 128 -5.24 14.08 -20.54
CA LEU A 128 -6.03 15.19 -20.00
C LEU A 128 -6.88 15.86 -21.09
N THR A 129 -6.29 16.15 -22.25
CA THR A 129 -7.02 16.73 -23.39
C THR A 129 -8.18 15.83 -23.83
N ALA A 130 -7.94 14.52 -23.89
CA ALA A 130 -8.98 13.55 -24.22
C ALA A 130 -10.11 13.50 -23.18
N LEU A 131 -9.79 13.63 -21.88
CA LEU A 131 -10.80 13.70 -20.81
C LEU A 131 -11.65 14.96 -20.92
N HIS A 132 -11.04 16.12 -21.14
CA HIS A 132 -11.75 17.38 -21.36
C HIS A 132 -12.68 17.31 -22.58
N THR A 133 -12.17 16.79 -23.70
CA THR A 133 -12.99 16.59 -24.91
C THR A 133 -14.21 15.70 -24.64
N ALA A 134 -14.08 14.73 -23.74
CA ALA A 134 -15.13 13.76 -23.45
C ALA A 134 -16.11 14.18 -22.36
N LEU A 135 -15.74 15.09 -21.45
CA LEU A 135 -16.48 15.36 -20.21
C LEU A 135 -16.84 16.83 -20.00
N ASP A 136 -16.29 17.77 -20.76
CA ASP A 136 -16.54 19.21 -20.52
C ASP A 136 -18.00 19.59 -20.73
N ASP A 137 -18.69 18.99 -21.71
CA ASP A 137 -20.13 19.22 -21.93
C ASP A 137 -20.98 18.65 -20.80
N ASP A 138 -20.62 17.47 -20.27
CA ASP A 138 -21.23 16.88 -19.08
C ASP A 138 -21.05 17.76 -17.84
N LEU A 139 -19.83 18.28 -17.61
CA LEU A 139 -19.53 19.19 -16.50
C LEU A 139 -20.33 20.48 -16.60
N VAL A 140 -20.41 21.07 -17.80
CA VAL A 140 -21.28 22.25 -18.07
C VAL A 140 -22.75 21.91 -17.83
N GLY A 141 -23.20 20.72 -18.23
CA GLY A 141 -24.55 20.22 -17.97
C GLY A 141 -24.88 20.10 -16.47
N LEU A 142 -23.86 19.88 -15.64
CA LEU A 142 -23.95 19.87 -14.17
C LEU A 142 -23.83 21.27 -13.54
N GLY A 143 -23.67 22.33 -14.34
CA GLY A 143 -23.49 23.69 -13.85
C GLY A 143 -22.09 23.99 -13.32
N LEU A 144 -21.12 23.15 -13.68
CA LEU A 144 -19.70 23.37 -13.40
C LEU A 144 -19.04 24.10 -14.58
N THR A 145 -17.89 24.70 -14.31
CA THR A 145 -17.11 25.45 -15.31
C THR A 145 -15.79 24.72 -15.49
N PRO A 146 -15.60 24.00 -16.61
CA PRO A 146 -14.31 23.41 -16.92
C PRO A 146 -13.24 24.46 -17.14
N CYS A 147 -12.00 24.14 -16.78
CA CYS A 147 -10.85 24.90 -17.27
C CYS A 147 -10.55 24.52 -18.73
N SER A 148 -9.77 25.35 -19.43
CA SER A 148 -9.48 25.12 -20.85
C SER A 148 -8.16 24.36 -21.07
N MET A 149 -8.23 23.30 -21.89
CA MET A 149 -7.04 22.61 -22.41
C MET A 149 -6.54 23.18 -23.75
N GLU A 150 -7.31 24.09 -24.38
CA GLU A 150 -6.99 24.67 -25.69
C GLU A 150 -6.37 26.06 -25.59
N ASP A 151 -6.77 26.84 -24.58
CA ASP A 151 -6.25 28.18 -24.35
C ASP A 151 -4.87 28.09 -23.69
N THR A 152 -3.85 28.65 -24.35
CA THR A 152 -2.50 28.68 -23.80
C THR A 152 -2.24 29.95 -23.00
N ASP A 153 -1.63 29.81 -21.83
CA ASP A 153 -1.13 30.92 -21.01
C ASP A 153 0.22 31.49 -21.49
N LYS A 154 0.83 32.33 -20.65
CA LYS A 154 2.13 32.99 -20.85
C LYS A 154 3.32 32.04 -21.04
N ASP A 155 3.23 30.81 -20.54
CA ASP A 155 4.26 29.78 -20.57
C ASP A 155 3.98 28.71 -21.65
N GLY A 156 2.91 28.88 -22.43
CA GLY A 156 2.54 27.99 -23.53
C GLY A 156 1.93 26.68 -23.08
N LEU A 157 1.53 26.59 -21.80
CA LEU A 157 0.77 25.46 -21.27
C LEU A 157 -0.74 25.75 -21.41
N PRO A 158 -1.59 24.72 -21.41
CA PRO A 158 -3.02 24.93 -21.33
C PRO A 158 -3.41 25.64 -20.03
N ASN A 159 -4.45 26.47 -20.05
CA ASN A 159 -4.94 27.21 -18.88
C ASN A 159 -5.20 26.31 -17.65
N CYS A 160 -5.74 25.10 -17.86
CA CYS A 160 -5.89 24.09 -16.81
C CYS A 160 -4.58 23.74 -16.09
N ALA A 161 -3.45 23.81 -16.80
CA ALA A 161 -2.15 23.41 -16.27
C ALA A 161 -1.46 24.53 -15.47
N ASP A 162 -1.66 25.81 -15.83
CA ASP A 162 -1.01 26.99 -15.20
C ASP A 162 -1.84 27.62 -14.07
N GLN A 163 -3.11 27.26 -13.90
CA GLN A 163 -3.86 27.68 -12.72
C GLN A 163 -3.20 27.18 -11.42
N GLU A 164 -3.22 27.99 -10.36
CA GLU A 164 -2.57 27.70 -9.09
C GLU A 164 -3.56 27.17 -8.04
N VAL A 165 -3.21 26.07 -7.38
CA VAL A 165 -3.96 25.55 -6.19
C VAL A 165 -3.55 26.25 -4.90
N ALA A 166 -2.34 26.78 -4.87
CA ALA A 166 -1.79 27.62 -3.83
C ALA A 166 -0.70 28.51 -4.46
N PRO A 167 -0.33 29.65 -3.84
CA PRO A 167 0.69 30.53 -4.40
C PRO A 167 1.99 29.78 -4.76
N GLY A 168 2.36 29.78 -6.04
CA GLY A 168 3.55 29.08 -6.54
C GLY A 168 3.42 27.57 -6.70
N LEU A 169 2.20 27.02 -6.61
CA LEU A 169 1.89 25.61 -6.82
C LEU A 169 0.85 25.45 -7.95
N PRO A 170 1.29 25.25 -9.20
CA PRO A 170 0.38 25.06 -10.33
C PRO A 170 -0.32 23.71 -10.24
N VAL A 171 -1.55 23.62 -10.75
CA VAL A 171 -2.36 22.40 -10.81
C VAL A 171 -1.61 21.26 -11.45
N VAL A 172 -0.93 21.54 -12.56
CA VAL A 172 -0.18 20.51 -13.29
C VAL A 172 0.89 19.89 -12.42
N SER A 173 1.42 20.58 -11.39
CA SER A 173 2.42 20.02 -10.49
C SER A 173 1.93 18.89 -9.58
N LEU A 174 0.60 18.66 -9.54
CA LEU A 174 0.00 17.50 -8.87
C LEU A 174 0.02 16.25 -9.76
N VAL A 175 0.17 16.39 -11.08
CA VAL A 175 0.13 15.26 -12.03
C VAL A 175 1.39 15.16 -12.89
N VAL A 176 2.18 16.23 -13.01
CA VAL A 176 3.42 16.33 -13.77
C VAL A 176 4.46 17.16 -12.99
N PRO A 177 5.62 16.58 -12.61
CA PRO A 177 5.94 15.15 -12.66
C PRO A 177 5.16 14.35 -11.61
N ASP A 178 4.95 13.05 -11.81
CA ASP A 178 4.35 12.15 -10.80
C ASP A 178 5.32 11.91 -9.62
N THR A 179 5.44 12.94 -8.79
CA THR A 179 6.28 12.94 -7.60
C THR A 179 5.50 13.46 -6.42
N LEU A 180 5.55 12.74 -5.30
CA LEU A 180 5.04 13.23 -4.03
C LEU A 180 6.07 14.16 -3.42
N LYS A 181 5.66 15.40 -3.15
CA LYS A 181 6.50 16.39 -2.48
C LYS A 181 6.14 16.43 -1.00
N ILE A 182 7.15 16.48 -0.15
CA ILE A 182 7.00 16.60 1.29
C ILE A 182 7.86 17.76 1.78
N ASP A 183 7.21 18.75 2.37
CA ASP A 183 7.81 19.78 3.20
C ASP A 183 7.62 19.37 4.68
N PRO A 184 8.71 19.00 5.38
CA PRO A 184 8.65 18.59 6.78
C PRO A 184 8.33 19.74 7.74
N THR A 185 8.32 20.99 7.25
CA THR A 185 7.97 22.18 8.05
C THR A 185 6.48 22.54 7.95
N ALA A 186 5.77 21.98 6.97
CA ALA A 186 4.35 22.18 6.77
C ALA A 186 3.50 21.04 7.38
N PRO A 187 2.23 21.28 7.72
CA PRO A 187 1.34 20.21 8.16
C PRO A 187 1.24 19.10 7.11
N ALA A 188 1.26 17.84 7.54
CA ALA A 188 1.08 16.70 6.64
C ALA A 188 -0.33 16.69 6.03
N GLY A 189 -0.47 16.21 4.80
CA GLY A 189 -1.75 16.05 4.11
C GLY A 189 -1.71 16.65 2.71
N PHE A 190 -2.57 16.17 1.83
CA PHE A 190 -2.53 16.52 0.42
C PHE A 190 -2.64 18.03 0.19
N PRO A 191 -1.73 18.66 -0.58
CA PRO A 191 -0.71 18.05 -1.44
C PRO A 191 0.69 17.85 -0.80
N ASN A 192 0.88 18.20 0.48
CA ASN A 192 2.10 17.92 1.25
C ASN A 192 2.14 16.44 1.71
N GLY A 193 2.46 15.56 0.76
CA GLY A 193 2.23 14.12 0.88
C GLY A 193 0.74 13.79 0.79
N ARG A 194 0.30 12.74 1.49
CA ARG A 194 -1.12 12.41 1.68
C ARG A 194 -1.31 11.60 2.94
N ARG A 195 -2.40 11.85 3.65
CA ARG A 195 -2.92 10.99 4.71
C ARG A 195 -3.84 9.95 4.09
N LEU A 196 -4.07 8.86 4.81
CA LEU A 196 -4.97 7.79 4.37
C LEU A 196 -6.39 8.30 4.07
N ALA A 197 -6.85 9.30 4.83
CA ALA A 197 -8.19 9.88 4.71
C ALA A 197 -8.29 11.08 3.76
N ASP A 198 -7.19 11.50 3.13
CA ASP A 198 -7.26 12.64 2.22
C ASP A 198 -8.05 12.24 0.96
N PRO A 199 -9.02 13.05 0.51
CA PRO A 199 -9.82 12.77 -0.68
C PRO A 199 -9.01 13.11 -1.95
N VAL A 200 -7.86 12.45 -2.12
CA VAL A 200 -6.86 12.79 -3.15
C VAL A 200 -7.46 12.78 -4.54
N VAL A 201 -8.24 11.74 -4.89
CA VAL A 201 -8.85 11.62 -6.23
C VAL A 201 -9.85 12.75 -6.48
N ASP A 202 -10.68 13.12 -5.50
CA ASP A 202 -11.66 14.20 -5.63
C ASP A 202 -10.99 15.56 -5.84
N ILE A 203 -9.95 15.84 -5.04
CA ILE A 203 -9.18 17.08 -5.17
C ILE A 203 -8.45 17.10 -6.51
N THR A 204 -7.77 16.01 -6.89
CA THR A 204 -7.11 15.91 -8.20
C THR A 204 -8.10 16.09 -9.34
N LEU A 205 -9.30 15.51 -9.29
CA LEU A 205 -10.31 15.69 -10.33
C LEU A 205 -10.82 17.15 -10.37
N SER A 206 -11.07 17.75 -9.20
CA SER A 206 -11.50 19.15 -9.12
C SER A 206 -10.50 20.07 -9.79
N VAL A 207 -9.21 19.88 -9.49
CA VAL A 207 -8.18 20.81 -9.95
C VAL A 207 -7.78 20.59 -11.39
N ILE A 208 -7.83 19.36 -11.93
CA ILE A 208 -7.47 19.10 -13.33
C ILE A 208 -8.61 19.40 -14.30
N MET A 209 -9.87 19.39 -13.84
CA MET A 209 -11.04 19.56 -14.72
C MET A 209 -11.69 20.94 -14.61
N LEU A 210 -11.66 21.59 -13.43
CA LEU A 210 -12.45 22.81 -13.19
C LEU A 210 -11.60 24.08 -13.23
N ASP A 211 -12.22 25.17 -13.68
CA ASP A 211 -11.68 26.52 -13.58
C ASP A 211 -11.66 26.98 -12.12
N LEU A 212 -10.46 27.10 -11.54
CA LEU A 212 -10.26 27.47 -10.14
C LEU A 212 -10.54 28.95 -9.84
N THR A 213 -10.77 29.79 -10.86
CA THR A 213 -11.28 31.15 -10.65
C THR A 213 -12.77 31.16 -10.35
N THR A 214 -13.47 30.08 -10.73
CA THR A 214 -14.91 29.90 -10.53
C THR A 214 -15.22 28.89 -9.43
N HIS A 215 -14.44 27.80 -9.33
CA HIS A 215 -14.67 26.68 -8.41
C HIS A 215 -13.53 26.53 -7.40
N ALA A 216 -13.85 26.05 -6.20
CA ALA A 216 -12.82 25.71 -5.24
C ALA A 216 -12.08 24.42 -5.63
N ALA A 217 -10.81 24.29 -5.24
CA ALA A 217 -9.99 23.10 -5.47
C ALA A 217 -10.54 21.79 -4.85
N ASN A 218 -11.61 21.88 -4.05
CA ASN A 218 -12.30 20.76 -3.43
C ASN A 218 -13.77 20.63 -3.89
N ALA A 219 -14.16 21.26 -5.00
CA ALA A 219 -15.55 21.31 -5.46
C ALA A 219 -16.17 19.93 -5.72
N LEU A 220 -15.36 18.93 -6.08
CA LEU A 220 -15.82 17.56 -6.30
C LEU A 220 -15.61 16.64 -5.09
N VAL A 221 -15.23 17.16 -3.92
CA VAL A 221 -15.08 16.33 -2.71
C VAL A 221 -16.43 15.73 -2.30
N GLY A 222 -16.45 14.41 -2.18
CA GLY A 222 -17.62 13.63 -1.82
C GLY A 222 -18.34 12.98 -3.00
N VAL A 223 -17.81 13.08 -4.21
CA VAL A 223 -18.27 12.27 -5.36
C VAL A 223 -17.68 10.85 -5.32
N ASN A 224 -16.56 10.63 -4.63
CA ASN A 224 -16.01 9.31 -4.35
C ASN A 224 -16.27 8.84 -2.90
N PRO A 225 -16.16 7.52 -2.63
CA PRO A 225 -16.28 7.00 -1.27
C PRO A 225 -15.32 7.70 -0.30
N LYS A 226 -15.86 8.18 0.83
CA LYS A 226 -15.12 8.94 1.84
C LYS A 226 -14.31 8.04 2.80
N THR A 227 -14.59 6.74 2.80
CA THR A 227 -14.03 5.76 3.74
C THR A 227 -13.84 4.41 3.05
N ASN A 228 -13.07 3.53 3.70
CA ASN A 228 -12.92 2.14 3.25
C ASN A 228 -14.25 1.36 3.30
N ASP A 229 -14.24 0.20 2.64
CA ASP A 229 -15.37 -0.66 2.30
C ASP A 229 -15.89 -1.54 3.45
N LYS A 230 -15.20 -1.59 4.62
CA LYS A 230 -15.54 -2.51 5.72
C LYS A 230 -16.58 -2.00 6.73
N GLY A 231 -17.46 -1.09 6.32
CA GLY A 231 -18.73 -0.85 7.04
C GLY A 231 -18.63 -0.23 8.44
N VAL A 232 -17.45 0.25 8.85
CA VAL A 232 -17.35 1.24 9.93
C VAL A 232 -17.05 2.56 9.25
N GLU A 233 -18.07 3.42 9.17
CA GLU A 233 -17.91 4.82 8.77
C GLU A 233 -16.82 5.45 9.68
N GLY A 234 -15.58 5.51 9.19
CA GLY A 234 -14.49 6.29 9.80
C GLY A 234 -13.21 5.60 10.29
N ALA A 235 -13.00 4.28 10.25
CA ALA A 235 -11.86 3.71 10.99
C ALA A 235 -10.71 3.21 10.10
N PHE A 236 -9.91 4.14 9.55
CA PHE A 236 -8.47 3.86 9.61
C PHE A 236 -8.15 3.54 11.07
N LEU A 237 -7.49 2.41 11.33
CA LEU A 237 -7.21 1.99 12.70
C LEU A 237 -6.36 3.08 13.37
N SER A 238 -6.56 3.34 14.66
CA SER A 238 -5.73 4.32 15.39
C SER A 238 -4.31 3.80 15.66
N GLU A 239 -4.09 2.51 15.42
CA GLU A 239 -2.83 1.80 15.64
C GLU A 239 -2.46 0.99 14.39
N PHE A 240 -1.17 0.70 14.24
CA PHE A 240 -0.67 -0.13 13.15
C PHE A 240 -1.37 -1.52 13.18
N PRO A 241 -1.85 -2.06 12.04
CA PRO A 241 -1.52 -1.69 10.66
C PRO A 241 -2.34 -0.57 9.98
N TYR A 242 -3.03 0.33 10.69
CA TYR A 242 -3.79 1.52 10.19
C TYR A 242 -4.88 1.26 9.14
N VAL A 243 -4.83 0.15 8.41
CA VAL A 243 -5.77 -0.32 7.40
C VAL A 243 -6.24 -1.74 7.76
N HIS A 244 -7.42 -2.12 7.29
CA HIS A 244 -7.93 -3.47 7.52
C HIS A 244 -7.14 -4.52 6.71
N PRO A 245 -7.15 -5.79 7.15
CA PRO A 245 -6.62 -6.89 6.37
C PRO A 245 -7.24 -6.93 4.96
N PRO A 246 -6.46 -7.31 3.93
CA PRO A 246 -6.90 -7.36 2.54
C PRO A 246 -8.14 -8.26 2.39
N HIS A 247 -8.94 -7.99 1.35
CA HIS A 247 -10.07 -8.85 1.00
C HIS A 247 -9.55 -10.26 0.68
N THR A 248 -10.10 -11.27 1.34
CA THR A 248 -9.81 -12.68 1.03
C THR A 248 -10.58 -13.07 -0.24
N PRO A 249 -9.93 -13.68 -1.25
CA PRO A 249 -10.59 -14.10 -2.49
C PRO A 249 -11.83 -14.97 -2.26
#